data_AF-A0A7C5RG19-F1
#
_entry.id   AF-A0A7C5RG19-F1
#
_cell.length_a   1.000
_cell.length_b   1.000
_cell.length_c   1.000
_cell.angle_alpha   90.00
_cell.angle_beta   90.00
_cell.angle_gamma   90.00
#
_symmetry.space_group_name_H-M   'P 1'
#
loop_
_entity.id
_entity.type
_entity.pdbx_description
1 polymer ?
#
loop_
_entity_poly.entity_id
_entity_poly.type
_entity_poly.pdbx_seq_one_letter_code
_entity_poly.pdbx_strand_id
1 'polypeptide(L)'
;MKRLLIAIIISVLSISYLNAVVKETLIDFSKSDELFSKFMPEPKETFDTNENGVYKVYVSAQEYYLENWKVELNSSAKNMSIANMINSYPKRVESKAYGSVLGIRARFPQGNMPAYAIIKPNFPIPAFDENGKFINVGNGVIINVNEIKSISVRVSGRNYPYQLAIRLMDRDFNIREYFLGDLFFQGWKTLVWYNQNFIDDERLKILKRDPLYPKPIPFYRLDSIVIYKPPQAQGGDFITYIQGIEIEYTPFLIEPVDDIDDESVWQILAKETIRRKNIEQLRMNDFFELLLRERKRIKSMYNELLEETKQQEQNTRR
;
A
#
# COMPACT_ATOMS: atom_id res chain seq x y z
N MET A 1 27.23 50.71 -30.57
CA MET A 1 27.71 49.77 -29.52
C MET A 1 26.77 49.89 -28.33
N LYS A 2 25.62 49.20 -28.32
CA LYS A 2 25.35 47.93 -27.60
C LYS A 2 25.89 47.92 -26.16
N ARG A 3 24.98 48.03 -25.16
CA ARG A 3 24.88 47.30 -23.86
C ARG A 3 24.12 48.17 -22.85
N LEU A 4 23.16 47.72 -22.05
CA LEU A 4 22.21 46.60 -22.06
C LEU A 4 21.22 46.99 -20.94
N LEU A 5 19.96 47.17 -21.28
CA LEU A 5 18.84 47.38 -20.36
C LEU A 5 18.56 46.08 -19.61
N ILE A 6 18.74 46.02 -18.30
CA ILE A 6 18.04 45.07 -17.43
C ILE A 6 17.77 45.76 -16.09
N ALA A 7 16.62 46.42 -16.00
CA ALA A 7 15.99 46.71 -14.72
C ALA A 7 15.26 45.43 -14.28
N ILE A 8 15.84 44.70 -13.31
CA ILE A 8 15.17 43.56 -12.68
C ILE A 8 14.21 44.14 -11.64
N ILE A 9 12.94 44.24 -12.03
CA ILE A 9 11.83 44.43 -11.11
C ILE A 9 11.70 43.11 -10.32
N ILE A 10 12.34 43.05 -9.15
CA ILE A 10 12.04 42.01 -8.16
C ILE A 10 10.73 42.44 -7.50
N SER A 11 9.61 42.12 -8.14
CA SER A 11 8.33 42.09 -7.46
C SER A 11 8.40 40.96 -6.44
N VAL A 12 8.63 41.33 -5.18
CA VAL A 12 8.40 40.47 -4.03
C VAL A 12 6.90 40.19 -3.99
N LEU A 13 6.49 39.12 -4.68
CA LEU A 13 5.25 38.43 -4.36
C LEU A 13 5.50 37.80 -3.00
N SER A 14 5.04 38.47 -1.94
CA SER A 14 4.79 37.83 -0.66
C SER A 14 3.68 36.81 -0.90
N ILE A 15 4.06 35.60 -1.32
CA ILE A 15 3.19 34.44 -1.27
C ILE A 15 2.97 34.20 0.22
N SER A 16 1.82 34.66 0.72
CA SER A 16 1.30 34.23 2.00
C SER A 16 1.08 32.73 1.91
N TYR A 17 2.06 31.94 2.36
CA TYR A 17 1.93 30.51 2.62
C TYR A 17 1.03 30.33 3.85
N LEU A 18 -0.27 30.52 3.66
CA LEU A 18 -1.27 29.77 4.42
C LEU A 18 -1.12 28.31 3.98
N ASN A 19 -1.23 27.35 4.90
CA ASN A 19 -1.04 25.90 4.71
C ASN A 19 -1.70 25.42 3.42
N ALA A 20 -0.90 25.40 2.35
CA ALA A 20 -1.38 24.98 1.06
C ALA A 20 -1.71 23.49 1.15
N VAL A 21 -2.87 23.11 0.63
CA VAL A 21 -3.20 21.70 0.44
C VAL A 21 -2.13 21.11 -0.48
N VAL A 22 -1.39 20.14 0.03
CA VAL A 22 -0.34 19.42 -0.70
C VAL A 22 -0.98 18.21 -1.35
N LYS A 23 -0.64 17.98 -2.61
CA LYS A 23 -1.06 16.80 -3.37
C LYS A 23 0.14 15.87 -3.57
N GLU A 24 0.05 14.65 -3.08
CA GLU A 24 1.10 13.63 -3.22
C GLU A 24 0.53 12.30 -3.69
N THR A 25 1.36 11.56 -4.43
CA THR A 25 1.07 10.19 -4.83
C THR A 25 1.33 9.27 -3.64
N LEU A 26 0.32 8.52 -3.19
CA LEU A 26 0.51 7.48 -2.18
C LEU A 26 1.25 6.30 -2.79
N ILE A 27 0.77 5.79 -3.92
CA ILE A 27 1.39 4.69 -4.64
C ILE A 27 1.05 4.78 -6.13
N ASP A 28 2.06 4.54 -6.97
CA ASP A 28 1.92 4.38 -8.42
C ASP A 28 2.32 2.96 -8.78
N PHE A 29 1.34 2.14 -9.20
CA PHE A 29 1.58 0.73 -9.50
C PHE A 29 2.46 0.51 -10.74
N SER A 30 2.67 1.54 -11.55
CA SER A 30 3.63 1.45 -12.66
C SER A 30 5.08 1.41 -12.18
N LYS A 31 5.38 2.04 -11.03
CA LYS A 31 6.74 2.23 -10.49
C LYS A 31 6.98 1.55 -9.15
N SER A 32 5.94 0.97 -8.54
CA SER A 32 5.99 0.45 -7.17
C SER A 32 7.11 -0.57 -6.95
N ASP A 33 7.30 -1.47 -7.89
CA ASP A 33 8.27 -2.56 -7.77
C ASP A 33 9.71 -2.04 -7.79
N GLU A 34 10.02 -1.09 -8.69
CA GLU A 34 11.33 -0.45 -8.76
C GLU A 34 11.65 0.32 -7.47
N LEU A 35 10.65 1.00 -6.91
CA LEU A 35 10.80 1.73 -5.66
C LEU A 35 11.01 0.77 -4.48
N PHE A 36 10.32 -0.38 -4.43
CA PHE A 36 10.58 -1.39 -3.41
C PHE A 36 12.01 -1.93 -3.50
N SER A 37 12.51 -2.24 -4.69
CA SER A 37 13.89 -2.71 -4.87
C SER A 37 14.94 -1.67 -4.43
N LYS A 38 14.64 -0.37 -4.53
CA LYS A 38 15.56 0.70 -4.14
C LYS A 38 15.69 0.85 -2.63
N PHE A 39 14.60 0.71 -1.89
CA PHE A 39 14.54 0.99 -0.45
C PHE A 39 14.67 -0.24 0.43
N MET A 40 14.49 -1.43 -0.12
CA MET A 40 14.61 -2.69 0.60
C MET A 40 15.86 -3.44 0.15
N PRO A 41 16.53 -4.17 1.06
CA PRO A 41 17.67 -4.99 0.69
C PRO A 41 17.27 -5.99 -0.40
N GLU A 42 18.16 -6.17 -1.38
CA GLU A 42 18.05 -7.24 -2.36
C GLU A 42 17.96 -8.60 -1.65
N PRO A 43 17.28 -9.59 -2.26
CA PRO A 43 17.11 -10.92 -1.67
C PRO A 43 18.48 -11.56 -1.46
N LYS A 44 19.03 -11.40 -0.27
CA LYS A 44 19.89 -12.43 0.29
C LYS A 44 18.95 -13.50 0.81
N GLU A 45 19.26 -14.76 0.56
CA GLU A 45 18.82 -15.84 1.45
C GLU A 45 19.48 -15.54 2.81
N THR A 46 19.04 -14.49 3.49
CA THR A 46 19.67 -14.03 4.73
C THR A 46 19.16 -14.98 5.80
N PHE A 47 19.74 -16.17 5.83
CA PHE A 47 19.98 -16.88 7.05
C PHE A 47 21.23 -16.21 7.66
N ASP A 48 21.08 -14.98 8.15
CA ASP A 48 22.15 -14.44 9.00
C ASP A 48 22.11 -15.27 10.28
N THR A 49 23.18 -16.04 10.47
CA THR A 49 23.41 -16.79 11.69
C THR A 49 24.00 -15.78 12.66
N ASN A 50 23.18 -15.25 13.57
CA ASN A 50 23.75 -14.52 14.70
C ASN A 50 24.67 -15.47 15.50
N GLU A 51 25.62 -14.93 16.26
CA GLU A 51 26.53 -15.68 17.14
C GLU A 51 25.81 -16.67 18.10
N ASN A 52 24.50 -16.49 18.28
CA ASN A 52 23.62 -17.30 19.13
C ASN A 52 22.85 -18.41 18.38
N GLY A 53 23.09 -18.65 17.08
CA GLY A 53 22.43 -19.71 16.30
C GLY A 53 20.96 -19.47 15.94
N VAL A 54 20.41 -18.28 16.20
CA VAL A 54 19.05 -17.89 15.80
C VAL A 54 19.10 -17.34 14.37
N TYR A 55 18.39 -17.99 13.46
CA TYR A 55 18.23 -17.54 12.08
C TYR A 55 17.34 -16.30 12.03
N LYS A 56 17.85 -15.20 11.46
CA LYS A 56 17.02 -14.01 11.21
C LYS A 56 16.71 -13.92 9.73
N VAL A 57 15.51 -14.35 9.35
CA VAL A 57 15.04 -14.17 7.97
C VAL A 57 14.66 -12.71 7.76
N TYR A 58 14.92 -12.15 6.58
CA TYR A 58 14.45 -10.81 6.19
C TYR A 58 13.48 -10.95 5.03
N VAL A 59 12.36 -10.23 5.09
CA VAL A 59 11.40 -10.16 3.99
C VAL A 59 12.04 -9.36 2.86
N SER A 60 12.14 -9.97 1.68
CA SER A 60 12.77 -9.36 0.51
C SER A 60 11.82 -8.38 -0.19
N ALA A 61 12.38 -7.48 -1.00
CA ALA A 61 11.61 -6.58 -1.87
C ALA A 61 10.59 -7.32 -2.75
N GLN A 62 10.93 -8.54 -3.18
CA GLN A 62 10.08 -9.36 -4.05
C GLN A 62 8.72 -9.67 -3.43
N GLU A 63 8.64 -9.86 -2.11
CA GLU A 63 7.37 -10.14 -1.43
C GLU A 63 6.38 -8.96 -1.46
N TYR A 64 6.87 -7.76 -1.79
CA TYR A 64 6.06 -6.56 -1.95
C TYR A 64 5.67 -6.27 -3.41
N TYR A 65 6.24 -6.99 -4.37
CA TYR A 65 5.89 -6.84 -5.79
C TYR A 65 4.43 -7.21 -6.03
N LEU A 66 3.82 -6.56 -7.02
CA LEU A 66 2.39 -6.69 -7.31
C LEU A 66 1.92 -8.13 -7.56
N GLU A 67 2.80 -8.98 -8.07
CA GLU A 67 2.52 -10.41 -8.32
C GLU A 67 2.31 -11.22 -7.05
N ASN A 68 2.94 -10.79 -5.95
CA ASN A 68 2.88 -11.46 -4.65
C ASN A 68 1.81 -10.89 -3.73
N TRP A 69 1.06 -9.87 -4.17
CA TRP A 69 -0.10 -9.41 -3.42
C TRP A 69 -1.17 -10.50 -3.37
N LYS A 70 -2.07 -10.41 -2.40
CA LYS A 70 -3.15 -11.38 -2.23
C LYS A 70 -4.51 -10.72 -2.19
N VAL A 71 -5.51 -11.51 -2.57
CA VAL A 71 -6.93 -11.18 -2.43
C VAL A 71 -7.51 -12.05 -1.32
N GLU A 72 -7.87 -11.44 -0.20
CA GLU A 72 -8.56 -12.09 0.90
C GLU A 72 -10.06 -11.85 0.81
N LEU A 73 -10.83 -12.92 0.57
CA LEU A 73 -12.28 -12.87 0.60
C LEU A 73 -12.79 -12.99 2.04
N ASN A 74 -13.93 -12.34 2.33
CA ASN A 74 -14.61 -12.51 3.61
C ASN A 74 -15.06 -13.96 3.83
N SER A 75 -15.31 -14.34 5.10
CA SER A 75 -15.67 -15.70 5.50
C SER A 75 -16.87 -16.26 4.72
N SER A 76 -17.88 -15.44 4.46
CA SER A 76 -19.07 -15.82 3.67
C SER A 76 -18.72 -16.21 2.23
N ALA A 77 -17.82 -15.49 1.58
CA ALA A 77 -17.38 -15.81 0.22
C ALA A 77 -16.37 -16.97 0.19
N LYS A 78 -15.52 -17.07 1.21
CA LYS A 78 -14.49 -18.13 1.35
C LYS A 78 -15.10 -19.50 1.62
N ASN A 79 -16.04 -19.59 2.56
CA ASN A 79 -16.60 -20.87 3.01
C ASN A 79 -17.54 -21.50 1.98
N MET A 80 -18.00 -20.73 0.99
CA MET A 80 -18.94 -21.23 -0.02
C MET A 80 -18.24 -22.04 -1.12
N SER A 81 -16.99 -21.73 -1.46
CA SER A 81 -16.23 -22.50 -2.46
C SER A 81 -14.74 -22.24 -2.42
N ILE A 82 -13.94 -23.31 -2.46
CA ILE A 82 -12.49 -23.25 -2.68
C ILE A 82 -12.18 -22.59 -4.04
N ALA A 83 -13.04 -22.77 -5.05
CA ALA A 83 -12.86 -22.17 -6.37
C ALA A 83 -12.91 -20.64 -6.34
N ASN A 84 -13.63 -20.04 -5.38
CA ASN A 84 -13.63 -18.58 -5.22
C ASN A 84 -12.27 -18.08 -4.77
N MET A 85 -11.62 -18.81 -3.86
CA MET A 85 -10.29 -18.46 -3.36
C MET A 85 -9.22 -18.61 -4.45
N ILE A 86 -9.22 -19.74 -5.18
CA ILE A 86 -8.23 -20.00 -6.24
C ILE A 86 -8.35 -18.99 -7.38
N ASN A 87 -9.57 -18.60 -7.75
CA ASN A 87 -9.80 -17.66 -8.85
C ASN A 87 -9.75 -16.19 -8.41
N SER A 88 -9.42 -15.90 -7.15
CA SER A 88 -9.25 -14.53 -6.66
C SER A 88 -7.78 -14.23 -6.45
N TYR A 89 -7.21 -13.42 -7.33
CA TYR A 89 -5.78 -13.06 -7.28
C TYR A 89 -5.55 -11.71 -7.96
N PRO A 90 -4.53 -10.96 -7.53
CA PRO A 90 -4.04 -9.83 -8.28
C PRO A 90 -3.09 -10.31 -9.39
N LYS A 91 -2.95 -9.50 -10.43
CA LYS A 91 -2.02 -9.75 -11.52
C LYS A 91 -1.52 -8.43 -12.07
N ARG A 92 -0.23 -8.35 -12.35
CA ARG A 92 0.35 -7.24 -13.11
C ARG A 92 -0.17 -7.26 -14.55
N VAL A 93 -0.71 -6.13 -15.03
CA VAL A 93 -1.27 -6.02 -16.37
C VAL A 93 -0.78 -4.75 -17.04
N GLU A 94 -0.42 -4.85 -18.32
CA GLU A 94 -0.05 -3.69 -19.13
C GLU A 94 -1.29 -3.02 -19.74
N SER A 95 -1.47 -1.74 -19.41
CA SER A 95 -2.50 -0.86 -19.94
C SER A 95 -1.93 0.01 -21.05
N LYS A 96 -2.66 0.13 -22.16
CA LYS A 96 -2.29 1.02 -23.28
C LYS A 96 -2.14 2.49 -22.86
N ALA A 97 -2.91 2.92 -21.86
CA ALA A 97 -2.96 4.31 -21.43
C ALA A 97 -1.99 4.65 -20.29
N TYR A 98 -1.64 3.66 -19.47
CA TYR A 98 -0.96 3.89 -18.17
C TYR A 98 0.22 2.97 -17.90
N GLY A 99 0.62 2.12 -18.86
CA GLY A 99 1.67 1.12 -18.64
C GLY A 99 1.22 0.08 -17.61
N SER A 100 2.12 -0.31 -16.70
CA SER A 100 1.84 -1.33 -15.71
C SER A 100 0.81 -0.89 -14.68
N VAL A 101 -0.24 -1.71 -14.50
CA VAL A 101 -1.33 -1.48 -13.54
C VAL A 101 -1.63 -2.73 -12.72
N LEU A 102 -2.22 -2.53 -11.55
CA LEU A 102 -2.69 -3.61 -10.69
C LEU A 102 -4.02 -4.15 -11.25
N GLY A 103 -3.99 -5.32 -11.88
CA GLY A 103 -5.18 -6.08 -12.21
C GLY A 103 -5.67 -6.89 -11.02
N ILE A 104 -6.97 -6.88 -10.77
CA ILE A 104 -7.59 -7.63 -9.68
C ILE A 104 -8.67 -8.49 -10.29
N ARG A 105 -8.60 -9.80 -10.03
CA ARG A 105 -9.73 -10.71 -10.20
C ARG A 105 -10.22 -11.11 -8.82
N ALA A 106 -11.50 -10.91 -8.55
CA ALA A 106 -12.16 -11.41 -7.35
C ALA A 106 -13.39 -12.21 -7.77
N ARG A 107 -13.47 -13.47 -7.35
CA ARG A 107 -14.60 -14.34 -7.65
C ARG A 107 -15.54 -14.38 -6.46
N PHE A 108 -16.67 -13.70 -6.57
CA PHE A 108 -17.67 -13.62 -5.51
C PHE A 108 -18.72 -14.73 -5.61
N PRO A 109 -19.34 -15.11 -4.48
CA PRO A 109 -20.47 -16.05 -4.47
C PRO A 109 -21.65 -15.50 -5.30
N GLN A 110 -22.27 -16.36 -6.12
CA GLN A 110 -23.40 -15.99 -6.97
C GLN A 110 -24.69 -15.68 -6.19
N GLY A 111 -24.78 -16.10 -4.93
CA GLY A 111 -25.95 -15.83 -4.08
C GLY A 111 -26.14 -14.36 -3.72
N ASN A 112 -27.35 -14.05 -3.25
CA ASN A 112 -27.76 -12.72 -2.77
C ASN A 112 -27.23 -12.48 -1.35
N MET A 113 -25.91 -12.35 -1.23
CA MET A 113 -25.24 -12.13 0.04
C MET A 113 -24.18 -11.03 -0.09
N PRO A 114 -23.99 -10.20 0.94
CA PRO A 114 -22.89 -9.26 0.96
C PRO A 114 -21.56 -10.03 0.99
N ALA A 115 -20.62 -9.59 0.18
CA ALA A 115 -19.27 -10.12 0.18
C ALA A 115 -18.27 -9.00 -0.04
N TYR A 116 -17.04 -9.18 0.43
CA TYR A 116 -15.97 -8.24 0.14
C TYR A 116 -14.65 -8.95 -0.10
N ALA A 117 -13.81 -8.30 -0.88
CA ALA A 117 -12.45 -8.73 -1.18
C ALA A 117 -11.48 -7.66 -0.68
N ILE A 118 -10.49 -8.07 0.10
CA ILE A 118 -9.39 -7.23 0.58
C ILE A 118 -8.17 -7.54 -0.26
N ILE A 119 -7.62 -6.54 -0.93
CA ILE A 119 -6.43 -6.62 -1.77
C ILE A 119 -5.31 -5.95 -1.02
N LYS A 120 -4.27 -6.71 -0.67
CA LYS A 120 -3.16 -6.21 0.14
C LYS A 120 -1.85 -6.93 -0.16
N PRO A 121 -0.70 -6.32 0.12
CA PRO A 121 0.57 -7.03 0.13
C PRO A 121 0.56 -8.17 1.16
N ASN A 122 1.48 -9.14 1.00
CA ASN A 122 1.62 -10.24 1.97
C ASN A 122 2.06 -9.75 3.35
N PHE A 123 2.84 -8.66 3.36
CA PHE A 123 3.38 -8.03 4.54
C PHE A 123 3.00 -6.55 4.57
N PRO A 124 2.89 -5.95 5.76
CA PRO A 124 2.69 -4.51 5.87
C PRO A 124 3.87 -3.76 5.24
N ILE A 125 3.58 -2.66 4.53
CA ILE A 125 4.61 -1.83 3.92
C ILE A 125 5.42 -1.17 5.05
N PRO A 126 6.76 -1.32 5.08
CA PRO A 126 7.58 -0.74 6.12
C PRO A 126 7.69 0.77 5.88
N ALA A 127 7.44 1.54 6.93
CA ALA A 127 7.56 2.99 6.91
C ALA A 127 8.98 3.47 7.29
N PHE A 128 9.78 2.64 7.96
CA PHE A 128 11.09 3.02 8.51
C PHE A 128 12.22 2.04 8.15
N ASP A 129 13.43 2.56 7.94
CA ASP A 129 14.66 1.76 7.77
C ASP A 129 15.24 1.30 9.13
N GLU A 130 16.47 0.77 9.14
CA GLU A 130 17.16 0.31 10.36
C GLU A 130 17.60 1.46 11.27
N ASN A 131 17.72 2.67 10.73
CA ASN A 131 18.14 3.87 11.43
C ASN A 131 16.95 4.72 11.90
N GLY A 132 15.71 4.25 11.66
CA GLY A 132 14.49 5.00 12.00
C GLY A 132 14.12 6.10 10.99
N LYS A 133 14.77 6.13 9.82
CA LYS A 133 14.45 7.08 8.75
C LYS A 133 13.28 6.57 7.92
N PHE A 134 12.42 7.49 7.48
CA PHE A 134 11.30 7.17 6.60
C PHE A 134 11.76 6.58 5.25
N ILE A 135 11.13 5.48 4.84
CA ILE A 135 11.30 4.81 3.55
C ILE A 135 9.95 4.59 2.87
N ASN A 136 9.96 4.25 1.59
CA ASN A 136 8.75 4.04 0.77
C ASN A 136 7.80 5.26 0.74
N VAL A 137 8.33 6.46 0.97
CA VAL A 137 7.59 7.71 0.79
C VAL A 137 7.22 7.83 -0.69
N GLY A 138 5.92 7.97 -0.97
CA GLY A 138 5.38 7.91 -2.33
C GLY A 138 5.25 6.49 -2.92
N ASN A 139 5.53 5.45 -2.13
CA ASN A 139 5.37 4.04 -2.47
C ASN A 139 4.65 3.25 -1.37
N GLY A 140 3.46 3.73 -1.02
CA GLY A 140 2.61 3.18 0.03
C GLY A 140 2.75 3.89 1.38
N VAL A 141 3.62 4.89 1.51
CA VAL A 141 3.75 5.72 2.72
C VAL A 141 3.69 7.21 2.36
N ILE A 142 2.95 7.98 3.13
CA ILE A 142 2.92 9.45 3.08
C ILE A 142 3.22 9.98 4.49
N ILE A 143 4.07 10.98 4.58
CA ILE A 143 4.53 11.57 5.84
C ILE A 143 3.96 12.98 6.02
N ASN A 144 4.08 13.52 7.22
CA ASN A 144 3.70 14.89 7.54
C ASN A 144 2.20 15.21 7.30
N VAL A 145 1.31 14.26 7.54
CA VAL A 145 -0.14 14.43 7.27
C VAL A 145 -0.88 14.91 8.51
N ASN A 146 -1.46 16.12 8.48
CA ASN A 146 -2.35 16.59 9.54
C ASN A 146 -3.79 16.13 9.29
N GLU A 147 -4.40 16.70 8.25
CA GLU A 147 -5.78 16.41 7.87
C GLU A 147 -5.85 16.12 6.38
N ILE A 148 -6.43 14.96 6.05
CA ILE A 148 -6.69 14.57 4.66
C ILE A 148 -7.91 15.34 4.15
N LYS A 149 -7.74 16.02 3.02
CA LYS A 149 -8.81 16.70 2.28
C LYS A 149 -9.51 15.73 1.33
N SER A 150 -8.73 15.02 0.52
CA SER A 150 -9.27 14.09 -0.46
C SER A 150 -8.35 12.90 -0.69
N ILE A 151 -8.93 11.77 -1.08
CA ILE A 151 -8.20 10.58 -1.55
C ILE A 151 -8.77 10.25 -2.91
N SER A 152 -7.90 10.12 -3.91
CA SER A 152 -8.29 9.82 -5.28
C SER A 152 -7.64 8.54 -5.77
N VAL A 153 -8.42 7.74 -6.50
CA VAL A 153 -8.00 6.46 -7.05
C VAL A 153 -8.36 6.40 -8.52
N ARG A 154 -7.36 6.11 -9.35
CA ARG A 154 -7.60 5.86 -10.78
C ARG A 154 -7.87 4.39 -11.00
N VAL A 155 -9.12 4.07 -11.34
CA VAL A 155 -9.61 2.69 -11.46
C VAL A 155 -10.38 2.50 -12.77
N SER A 156 -10.29 1.30 -13.34
CA SER A 156 -11.06 0.89 -14.50
C SER A 156 -12.29 0.08 -14.09
N GLY A 157 -13.47 0.61 -14.41
CA GLY A 157 -14.75 -0.04 -14.20
C GLY A 157 -15.16 -0.94 -15.38
N ARG A 158 -16.06 -1.89 -15.10
CA ARG A 158 -16.69 -2.79 -16.06
C ARG A 158 -18.23 -2.87 -15.88
N ASN A 159 -18.85 -1.78 -15.42
CA ASN A 159 -20.29 -1.70 -15.12
C ASN A 159 -20.77 -2.69 -14.04
N TYR A 160 -19.92 -3.02 -13.06
CA TYR A 160 -20.37 -3.79 -11.90
C TYR A 160 -20.88 -2.82 -10.82
N PRO A 161 -22.03 -3.07 -10.19
CA PRO A 161 -22.54 -2.26 -9.08
C PRO A 161 -21.79 -2.61 -7.78
N TYR A 162 -20.47 -2.70 -7.84
CA TYR A 162 -19.60 -2.98 -6.69
C TYR A 162 -18.99 -1.68 -6.21
N GLN A 163 -18.54 -1.66 -4.96
CA GLN A 163 -18.05 -0.43 -4.34
C GLN A 163 -16.56 -0.56 -4.00
N LEU A 164 -15.84 0.55 -4.04
CA LEU A 164 -14.41 0.61 -3.77
C LEU A 164 -14.14 1.43 -2.51
N ALA A 165 -13.28 0.92 -1.64
CA ALA A 165 -12.74 1.64 -0.50
C ALA A 165 -11.23 1.42 -0.37
N ILE A 166 -10.55 2.35 0.28
CA ILE A 166 -9.15 2.23 0.68
C ILE A 166 -9.06 2.17 2.20
N ARG A 167 -8.17 1.32 2.70
CA ARG A 167 -7.77 1.30 4.10
C ARG A 167 -6.36 1.85 4.25
N LEU A 168 -6.23 2.90 5.05
CA LEU A 168 -4.94 3.45 5.46
C LEU A 168 -4.72 3.16 6.93
N MET A 169 -3.47 2.86 7.28
CA MET A 169 -3.05 2.70 8.65
C MET A 169 -2.30 3.95 9.11
N ASP A 170 -2.70 4.47 10.27
CA ASP A 170 -2.11 5.63 10.93
C ASP A 170 -0.82 5.26 11.70
N ARG A 171 -0.08 6.25 12.21
CA ARG A 171 1.13 6.07 13.03
C ARG A 171 0.89 5.25 14.32
N ASP A 172 -0.36 5.22 14.77
CA ASP A 172 -0.82 4.50 15.96
C ASP A 172 -1.38 3.11 15.63
N PHE A 173 -1.15 2.59 14.41
CA PHE A 173 -1.63 1.29 13.90
C PHE A 173 -3.15 1.16 13.78
N ASN A 174 -3.88 2.27 13.87
CA ASN A 174 -5.32 2.30 13.63
C ASN A 174 -5.60 2.28 12.13
N ILE A 175 -6.45 1.34 11.69
CA ILE A 175 -6.88 1.24 10.30
C ILE A 175 -8.14 2.09 10.11
N ARG A 176 -8.09 3.02 9.16
CA ARG A 176 -9.23 3.84 8.75
C ARG A 176 -9.62 3.50 7.33
N GLU A 177 -10.93 3.37 7.10
CA GLU A 177 -11.49 3.05 5.79
C GLU A 177 -12.12 4.28 5.15
N TYR A 178 -11.80 4.50 3.87
CA TYR A 178 -12.24 5.62 3.06
C TYR A 178 -13.02 5.09 1.86
N PHE A 179 -14.33 5.33 1.84
CA PHE A 179 -15.25 4.89 0.79
C PHE A 179 -15.20 5.82 -0.42
N LEU A 180 -14.81 5.32 -1.59
CA LEU A 180 -14.60 6.13 -2.80
C LEU A 180 -15.83 6.20 -3.72
N GLY A 181 -16.70 5.19 -3.65
CA GLY A 181 -17.91 5.09 -4.47
C GLY A 181 -18.01 3.81 -5.29
N ASP A 182 -18.93 3.81 -6.25
CA ASP A 182 -19.30 2.63 -7.02
C ASP A 182 -18.50 2.49 -8.33
N LEU A 183 -18.31 1.25 -8.77
CA LEU A 183 -17.62 0.81 -9.99
C LEU A 183 -18.57 0.61 -11.17
N PHE A 184 -19.76 1.21 -11.10
CA PHE A 184 -20.82 1.15 -12.11
C PHE A 184 -20.56 2.13 -13.26
N PHE A 185 -19.42 1.95 -13.92
CA PHE A 185 -19.02 2.66 -15.12
C PHE A 185 -18.09 1.78 -15.97
N GLN A 186 -17.89 2.16 -17.23
CA GLN A 186 -17.02 1.45 -18.17
C GLN A 186 -15.79 2.29 -18.49
N GLY A 187 -14.60 1.67 -18.40
CA GLY A 187 -13.33 2.33 -18.70
C GLY A 187 -12.71 3.02 -17.48
N TRP A 188 -11.75 3.90 -17.72
CA TRP A 188 -10.97 4.55 -16.67
C TRP A 188 -11.69 5.76 -16.09
N LYS A 189 -11.76 5.83 -14.75
CA LYS A 189 -12.28 6.97 -14.01
C LYS A 189 -11.46 7.20 -12.74
N THR A 190 -11.35 8.45 -12.32
CA THR A 190 -10.83 8.79 -11.01
C THR A 190 -11.98 8.85 -10.03
N LEU A 191 -12.00 7.96 -9.04
CA LEU A 191 -12.92 8.05 -7.90
C LEU A 191 -12.26 8.89 -6.82
N VAL A 192 -13.02 9.76 -6.16
CA VAL A 192 -12.50 10.67 -5.15
C VAL A 192 -13.39 10.62 -3.92
N TRP A 193 -12.77 10.34 -2.78
CA TRP A 193 -13.38 10.53 -1.46
C TRP A 193 -12.99 11.92 -0.97
N TYR A 194 -13.99 12.67 -0.50
CA TYR A 194 -13.79 13.99 0.10
C TYR A 194 -14.12 13.94 1.59
N ASN A 195 -13.25 14.52 2.40
CA ASN A 195 -13.53 14.71 3.81
C ASN A 195 -14.57 15.83 3.98
N GLN A 196 -15.80 15.46 4.35
CA GLN A 196 -16.89 16.43 4.56
C GLN A 196 -16.62 17.40 5.73
N ASN A 197 -15.76 17.02 6.67
CA ASN A 197 -15.40 17.84 7.82
C ASN A 197 -14.18 18.73 7.55
N PHE A 198 -13.62 18.68 6.33
CA PHE A 198 -12.46 19.49 5.98
C PHE A 198 -12.85 20.97 5.91
N ILE A 199 -12.14 21.79 6.66
CA ILE A 199 -12.30 23.24 6.65
C ILE A 199 -11.20 23.83 5.78
N ASP A 200 -11.55 24.52 4.69
CA ASP A 200 -10.55 25.19 3.84
C ASP A 200 -9.97 26.44 4.52
N ASP A 201 -10.75 27.17 5.31
CA ASP A 201 -10.30 28.39 6.01
C ASP A 201 -9.67 28.06 7.38
N GLU A 202 -8.36 28.27 7.50
CA GLU A 202 -7.61 28.06 8.74
C GLU A 202 -8.15 28.86 9.93
N ARG A 203 -8.73 30.05 9.69
CA ARG A 203 -9.24 30.90 10.77
C ARG A 203 -10.42 30.26 11.49
N LEU A 204 -11.12 29.38 10.81
CA LEU A 204 -12.25 28.61 11.34
C LEU A 204 -11.82 27.28 11.95
N LYS A 205 -10.56 26.86 11.76
CA LYS A 205 -10.05 25.63 12.38
C LYS A 205 -9.76 25.88 13.86
N ILE A 206 -10.21 24.94 14.69
CA ILE A 206 -9.77 24.89 16.08
C ILE A 206 -8.30 24.45 16.08
N LEU A 207 -7.41 25.37 16.41
CA LEU A 207 -5.97 25.11 16.50
C LEU A 207 -5.68 24.14 17.64
N LYS A 208 -5.46 22.88 17.30
CA LYS A 208 -5.03 21.86 18.25
C LYS A 208 -3.51 21.91 18.39
N ARG A 209 -3.04 22.28 19.58
CA ARG A 209 -1.61 22.22 19.93
C ARG A 209 -1.29 20.82 20.43
N ASP A 210 -0.88 19.94 19.53
CA ASP A 210 -0.35 18.63 19.90
C ASP A 210 1.16 18.73 20.17
N PRO A 211 1.69 18.05 21.20
CA PRO A 211 3.12 18.00 21.43
C PRO A 211 3.81 17.29 20.25
N LEU A 212 4.86 17.92 19.72
CA LEU A 212 5.65 17.39 18.59
C LEU A 212 6.51 16.22 19.04
N TYR A 213 7.20 16.34 20.17
CA TYR A 213 8.07 15.32 20.74
C TYR A 213 7.48 14.76 22.05
N PRO A 214 7.64 13.45 22.38
CA PRO A 214 8.38 12.39 21.69
C PRO A 214 7.50 11.52 20.77
N LYS A 215 6.65 12.13 19.92
CA LYS A 215 5.85 11.38 18.95
C LYS A 215 6.43 11.51 17.54
N PRO A 216 6.41 10.46 16.71
CA PRO A 216 6.84 10.61 15.34
C PRO A 216 5.86 11.53 14.59
N ILE A 217 6.38 12.24 13.59
CA ILE A 217 5.59 13.04 12.66
C ILE A 217 4.45 12.15 12.11
N PRO A 218 3.19 12.63 12.09
CA PRO A 218 2.07 11.90 11.54
C PRO A 218 2.35 11.37 10.13
N PHE A 219 2.08 10.08 9.91
CA PHE A 219 2.23 9.43 8.61
C PHE A 219 1.10 8.43 8.41
N TYR A 220 0.75 8.19 7.15
CA TYR A 220 -0.17 7.14 6.75
C TYR A 220 0.56 6.13 5.88
N ARG A 221 0.21 4.85 6.06
CA ARG A 221 0.63 3.78 5.15
C ARG A 221 -0.56 3.07 4.54
N LEU A 222 -0.41 2.60 3.31
CA LEU A 222 -1.42 1.78 2.63
C LEU A 222 -1.49 0.41 3.32
N ASP A 223 -2.66 0.07 3.85
CA ASP A 223 -2.93 -1.25 4.39
C ASP A 223 -3.54 -2.16 3.32
N SER A 224 -4.67 -1.74 2.75
CA SER A 224 -5.41 -2.56 1.80
C SER A 224 -6.40 -1.77 0.95
N ILE A 225 -6.77 -2.35 -0.19
CA ILE A 225 -7.86 -1.88 -1.05
C ILE A 225 -9.02 -2.85 -0.87
N VAL A 226 -10.24 -2.35 -0.70
CA VAL A 226 -11.42 -3.17 -0.43
C VAL A 226 -12.44 -3.01 -1.54
N ILE A 227 -12.94 -4.14 -2.04
CA ILE A 227 -14.05 -4.18 -2.99
C ILE A 227 -15.25 -4.81 -2.31
N TYR A 228 -16.35 -4.09 -2.27
CA TYR A 228 -17.63 -4.54 -1.72
C TYR A 228 -18.58 -4.97 -2.83
N LYS A 229 -19.09 -6.20 -2.72
CA LYS A 229 -20.25 -6.69 -3.48
C LYS A 229 -21.50 -6.46 -2.63
N PRO A 230 -22.45 -5.62 -3.09
CA PRO A 230 -23.73 -5.48 -2.40
C PRO A 230 -24.59 -6.74 -2.57
N PRO A 231 -25.53 -7.01 -1.64
CA PRO A 231 -26.31 -8.25 -1.62
C PRO A 231 -27.13 -8.49 -2.90
N GLN A 232 -27.65 -7.44 -3.54
CA GLN A 232 -28.49 -7.55 -4.73
C GLN A 232 -27.70 -7.76 -6.02
N ALA A 233 -26.38 -7.54 -5.99
CA ALA A 233 -25.56 -7.65 -7.19
C ALA A 233 -25.23 -9.12 -7.50
N GLN A 234 -25.26 -9.45 -8.79
CA GLN A 234 -24.82 -10.75 -9.27
C GLN A 234 -23.35 -10.99 -8.86
N GLY A 235 -23.09 -12.16 -8.29
CA GLY A 235 -21.71 -12.60 -8.05
C GLY A 235 -21.04 -13.17 -9.30
N GLY A 236 -19.95 -13.90 -9.09
CA GLY A 236 -19.14 -14.45 -10.16
C GLY A 236 -17.78 -13.76 -10.28
N ASP A 237 -17.17 -13.88 -11.46
CA ASP A 237 -15.88 -13.26 -11.74
C ASP A 237 -16.04 -11.75 -11.90
N PHE A 238 -15.41 -11.02 -11.00
CA PHE A 238 -15.25 -9.58 -11.06
C PHE A 238 -13.80 -9.24 -11.37
N ILE A 239 -13.60 -8.34 -12.33
CA ILE A 239 -12.27 -7.94 -12.75
C ILE A 239 -12.22 -6.41 -12.82
N THR A 240 -11.20 -5.82 -12.21
CA THR A 240 -10.92 -4.37 -12.28
C THR A 240 -9.41 -4.13 -12.40
N TYR A 241 -9.04 -2.89 -12.71
CA TYR A 241 -7.65 -2.45 -12.80
C TYR A 241 -7.48 -1.15 -12.03
N ILE A 242 -6.38 -1.02 -11.29
CA ILE A 242 -6.06 0.19 -10.52
C ILE A 242 -4.67 0.66 -10.95
N GLN A 243 -4.55 1.94 -11.29
CA GLN A 243 -3.29 2.54 -11.74
C GLN A 243 -2.51 3.17 -10.59
N GLY A 244 -3.18 3.90 -9.70
CA GLY A 244 -2.51 4.57 -8.58
C GLY A 244 -3.49 5.28 -7.66
N ILE A 245 -2.95 5.75 -6.54
CA ILE A 245 -3.67 6.44 -5.47
C ILE A 245 -2.94 7.75 -5.19
N GLU A 246 -3.68 8.86 -5.19
CA GLU A 246 -3.17 10.19 -4.84
C GLU A 246 -3.96 10.71 -3.63
N ILE A 247 -3.28 11.40 -2.71
CA ILE A 247 -3.88 12.00 -1.52
C ILE A 247 -3.61 13.50 -1.53
N GLU A 248 -4.64 14.26 -1.19
CA GLU A 248 -4.54 15.69 -0.92
C GLU A 248 -4.72 15.92 0.58
N TYR A 249 -3.77 16.60 1.20
CA TYR A 249 -3.75 16.79 2.65
C TYR A 249 -3.12 18.12 3.05
N THR A 250 -3.35 18.52 4.30
CA THR A 250 -2.66 19.66 4.92
C THR A 250 -1.44 19.17 5.70
N PRO A 251 -0.26 19.77 5.49
CA PRO A 251 0.94 19.37 6.21
C PRO A 251 0.79 19.61 7.72
N PHE A 252 1.39 18.74 8.54
CA PHE A 252 1.41 18.92 9.99
C PHE A 252 2.47 19.91 10.45
N LEU A 253 3.63 19.90 9.77
CA LEU A 253 4.73 20.83 9.96
C LEU A 253 5.01 21.55 8.64
N ILE A 254 5.13 22.87 8.67
CA ILE A 254 5.49 23.67 7.49
C ILE A 254 7.02 23.76 7.40
N GLU A 255 7.68 24.11 8.51
CA GLU A 255 9.15 24.17 8.65
C GLU A 255 9.54 23.97 10.12
N PRO A 256 10.07 22.81 10.53
CA PRO A 256 10.63 22.66 11.87
C PRO A 256 12.08 23.16 11.85
N VAL A 257 12.29 24.44 12.14
CA VAL A 257 13.61 24.95 12.52
C VAL A 257 13.53 25.31 14.00
N ASP A 258 13.63 24.28 14.83
CA ASP A 258 13.91 24.48 16.25
C ASP A 258 15.43 24.65 16.42
N ASP A 259 15.83 25.48 17.38
CA ASP A 259 17.25 25.71 17.71
C ASP A 259 17.93 24.44 18.27
N ILE A 260 17.12 23.50 18.78
CA ILE A 260 17.56 22.26 19.38
C ILE A 260 16.98 21.09 18.58
N ASP A 261 17.86 20.21 18.10
CA ASP A 261 17.46 18.91 17.56
C ASP A 261 17.22 17.93 18.72
N ASP A 262 15.97 17.87 19.19
CA ASP A 262 15.55 17.00 20.28
C ASP A 262 15.90 15.52 20.02
N GLU A 263 15.80 15.06 18.78
CA GLU A 263 16.04 13.66 18.45
C GLU A 263 17.54 13.33 18.48
N SER A 264 18.39 14.26 18.04
CA SER A 264 19.86 14.11 18.15
C SER A 264 20.32 14.02 19.61
N VAL A 265 19.70 14.78 20.52
CA VAL A 265 20.03 14.78 21.95
C VAL A 265 19.50 13.54 22.67
N TRP A 266 18.22 13.21 22.48
CA TRP A 266 17.53 12.24 23.33
C TRP A 266 17.36 10.85 22.70
N GLN A 267 17.30 10.78 21.36
CA GLN A 267 17.16 9.55 20.57
C GLN A 267 15.95 8.68 20.96
N ILE A 268 14.85 9.28 21.45
CA ILE A 268 13.69 8.50 21.90
C ILE A 268 12.92 7.96 20.70
N LEU A 269 12.74 8.76 19.64
CA LEU A 269 12.00 8.30 18.46
C LEU A 269 12.75 7.19 17.75
N ALA A 270 14.07 7.31 17.59
CA ALA A 270 14.91 6.28 17.00
C ALA A 270 14.79 4.97 17.78
N LYS A 271 14.93 5.01 19.12
CA LYS A 271 14.78 3.83 19.98
C LYS A 271 13.39 3.20 19.89
N GLU A 272 12.33 4.00 19.96
CA GLU A 272 10.95 3.49 19.84
C GLU A 272 10.66 2.94 18.45
N THR A 273 11.16 3.58 17.40
CA THR A 273 10.97 3.16 16.01
C THR A 273 11.68 1.84 15.75
N ILE A 274 12.94 1.72 16.19
CA ILE A 274 13.70 0.47 16.13
C ILE A 274 13.00 -0.63 16.93
N ARG A 275 12.53 -0.32 18.15
CA ARG A 275 11.78 -1.27 19.00
C ARG A 275 10.51 -1.77 18.29
N ARG A 276 9.72 -0.87 17.72
CA ARG A 276 8.49 -1.19 16.97
C ARG A 276 8.78 -2.00 15.72
N LYS A 277 9.78 -1.58 14.95
CA LYS A 277 10.25 -2.30 13.76
C LYS A 277 10.68 -3.72 14.12
N ASN A 278 11.44 -3.91 15.20
CA ASN A 278 11.86 -5.24 15.63
C ASN A 278 10.67 -6.13 15.97
N ILE A 279 9.63 -5.60 16.63
CA ILE A 279 8.40 -6.34 16.92
C ILE A 279 7.65 -6.70 15.63
N GLU A 280 7.51 -5.76 14.69
CA GLU A 280 6.87 -6.01 13.39
C GLU A 280 7.67 -7.04 12.59
N GLN A 281 9.00 -6.93 12.56
CA GLN A 281 9.90 -7.85 11.90
C GLN A 281 9.81 -9.26 12.50
N LEU A 282 9.78 -9.42 13.82
CA LEU A 282 9.62 -10.75 14.44
C LEU A 282 8.33 -11.43 13.99
N ARG A 283 7.20 -10.70 13.98
CA ARG A 283 5.91 -11.22 13.49
C ARG A 283 5.96 -11.58 12.01
N MET A 284 6.66 -10.76 11.22
CA MET A 284 6.85 -11.01 9.79
C MET A 284 7.74 -12.22 9.54
N ASN A 285 8.78 -12.42 10.34
CA ASN A 285 9.73 -13.52 10.21
C ASN A 285 9.06 -14.86 10.44
N ASP A 286 8.28 -14.99 11.50
CA ASP A 286 7.51 -16.22 11.79
C ASP A 286 6.59 -16.56 10.62
N PHE A 287 5.83 -15.56 10.14
CA PHE A 287 4.93 -15.75 9.00
C PHE A 287 5.67 -16.07 7.70
N PHE A 288 6.78 -15.40 7.43
CA PHE A 288 7.59 -15.62 6.23
C PHE A 288 8.24 -16.99 6.24
N GLU A 289 8.71 -17.47 7.38
CA GLU A 289 9.24 -18.82 7.51
C GLU A 289 8.18 -19.89 7.20
N LEU A 290 6.96 -19.73 7.73
CA LEU A 290 5.84 -20.61 7.41
C LEU A 290 5.55 -20.62 5.91
N LEU A 291 5.51 -19.43 5.29
CA LEU A 291 5.28 -19.27 3.86
C LEU A 291 6.41 -19.91 3.02
N LEU A 292 7.67 -19.81 3.44
CA LEU A 292 8.79 -20.48 2.78
C LEU A 292 8.67 -22.02 2.88
N ARG A 293 8.29 -22.55 4.05
CA ARG A 293 8.06 -23.99 4.25
C ARG A 293 6.92 -24.49 3.37
N GLU A 294 5.82 -23.74 3.30
CA GLU A 294 4.68 -24.07 2.43
C GLU A 294 5.07 -24.06 0.95
N ARG A 295 5.79 -23.03 0.47
CA ARG A 295 6.28 -22.98 -0.91
C ARG A 295 7.19 -24.16 -1.25
N LYS A 296 8.10 -24.54 -0.34
CA LYS A 296 8.98 -25.72 -0.51
C LYS A 296 8.17 -27.00 -0.61
N ARG A 297 7.17 -27.19 0.26
CA ARG A 297 6.27 -28.35 0.25
C ARG A 297 5.45 -28.43 -1.05
N ILE A 298 4.89 -27.31 -1.50
CA ILE A 298 4.11 -27.27 -2.75
C ILE A 298 5.02 -27.60 -3.94
N LYS A 299 6.24 -27.07 -3.96
CA LYS A 299 7.22 -27.35 -5.00
C LYS A 299 7.63 -28.83 -5.05
N SER A 300 7.84 -29.48 -3.90
CA SER A 300 8.16 -30.91 -3.87
C SER A 300 7.01 -31.75 -4.39
N MET A 301 5.79 -31.49 -3.92
CA MET A 301 4.58 -32.18 -4.41
C MET A 301 4.38 -32.00 -5.93
N TYR A 302 4.62 -30.80 -6.45
CA TYR A 302 4.52 -30.54 -7.89
C TYR A 302 5.54 -31.36 -8.68
N ASN A 303 6.78 -31.45 -8.20
CA ASN A 303 7.82 -32.24 -8.85
C ASN A 303 7.49 -33.74 -8.83
N GLU A 304 6.99 -34.27 -7.71
CA GLU A 304 6.54 -35.67 -7.60
C GLU A 304 5.45 -36.00 -8.63
N LEU A 305 4.43 -35.15 -8.76
CA LEU A 305 3.36 -35.29 -9.77
C LEU A 305 3.90 -35.26 -11.22
N LEU A 306 4.91 -34.42 -11.49
CA LEU A 306 5.56 -34.37 -12.80
C LEU A 306 6.34 -35.65 -13.11
N GLU A 307 6.91 -36.31 -12.11
CA GLU A 307 7.60 -37.60 -12.29
C GLU A 307 6.59 -38.72 -12.53
N GLU A 308 5.49 -38.76 -11.78
CA GLU A 308 4.41 -39.74 -11.96
C GLU A 308 3.78 -39.64 -13.36
N THR A 309 3.47 -38.42 -13.82
CA THR A 309 2.90 -38.20 -15.17
C THR A 309 3.86 -38.64 -16.27
N LYS A 310 5.16 -38.36 -16.15
CA LYS A 310 6.18 -38.86 -17.10
C LYS A 310 6.27 -40.38 -17.11
N GLN A 311 6.18 -41.04 -15.95
CA GLN A 311 6.19 -42.49 -15.85
C GLN A 311 4.93 -43.10 -16.50
N GLN A 312 3.76 -42.49 -16.30
CA GLN A 312 2.52 -42.91 -16.95
C GLN A 312 2.60 -42.77 -18.48
N GLU A 313 3.11 -41.64 -19.00
CA GLU A 313 3.30 -41.47 -20.44
C GLU A 313 4.27 -42.49 -21.04
N GLN A 314 5.34 -42.85 -20.33
CA GLN A 314 6.29 -43.89 -20.77
C GLN A 314 5.66 -45.29 -20.78
N ASN A 315 4.80 -45.59 -19.79
CA ASN A 315 4.09 -46.88 -19.72
C ASN A 315 2.97 -46.99 -20.77
N THR A 316 2.37 -45.87 -21.19
CA THR A 316 1.32 -45.86 -22.23
C THR A 316 1.88 -45.95 -23.65
N ARG A 317 3.19 -45.67 -23.83
CA ARG A 317 3.90 -45.76 -25.11
C ARG A 317 4.60 -47.12 -25.33
N ARG A 318 4.53 -48.04 -24.37
CA ARG A 318 4.99 -49.42 -24.47
C ARG A 318 3.81 -50.35 -24.72
#